data_AF-A0A820JY37-F1
#
_entry.id   AF-A0A820JY37-F1
#
_cell.length_a   1.000
_cell.length_b   1.000
_cell.length_c   1.000
_cell.angle_alpha   90.00
_cell.angle_beta   90.00
_cell.angle_gamma   90.00
#
_symmetry.space_group_name_H-M   'P 1'
#
loop_
_entity.id
_entity.type
_entity.pdbx_description
1 polymer ?
#
loop_
_entity_poly.entity_id
_entity_poly.type
_entity_poly.pdbx_seq_one_letter_code
_entity_poly.pdbx_strand_id
1 'polypeptide(L)'
;ISNQSTGDGWCMPLLGFNSSGILIAQSSSLMIAAPTFPLNVWTHIAQTFSIQSGLQLYINGTLYQTAVGTPMTPPYQSMYVSIASPQMGGSSCMWGAIESRSYAGAVDELRIYNRQITTAEIASISS
;
A
#
# COMPACT_ATOMS: atom_id res chain seq x y z
N ILE A 1 -0.97 -4.92 -6.56
CA ILE A 1 -0.48 -5.11 -7.95
C ILE A 1 -0.80 -6.51 -8.42
N SER A 2 -1.02 -6.71 -9.72
CA SER A 2 -1.33 -8.00 -10.32
C SER A 2 -0.82 -8.09 -11.76
N ASN A 3 -0.60 -9.30 -12.26
CA ASN A 3 -0.35 -9.54 -13.68
C ASN A 3 -1.63 -9.54 -14.55
N GLN A 4 -2.81 -9.37 -13.96
CA GLN A 4 -4.11 -9.31 -14.62
C GLN A 4 -4.85 -8.02 -14.25
N SER A 5 -5.65 -7.49 -15.18
CA SER A 5 -6.42 -6.24 -14.97
C SER A 5 -7.55 -6.39 -13.95
N THR A 6 -7.99 -7.62 -13.71
CA THR A 6 -8.96 -8.03 -12.68
C THR A 6 -8.41 -7.95 -11.25
N GLY A 7 -7.09 -7.79 -11.09
CA GLY A 7 -6.45 -7.66 -9.77
C GLY A 7 -6.15 -8.98 -9.07
N ASP A 8 -6.41 -10.13 -9.71
CA ASP A 8 -6.16 -11.50 -9.22
C ASP A 8 -4.94 -12.15 -9.92
N GLY A 9 -4.89 -13.47 -10.10
CA GLY A 9 -3.74 -14.15 -10.69
C GLY A 9 -2.48 -14.11 -9.80
N TRP A 10 -1.31 -13.82 -10.37
CA TRP A 10 -0.13 -13.48 -9.56
C TRP A 10 -0.29 -12.04 -9.10
N CYS A 11 -0.43 -11.87 -7.80
CA CYS A 11 -0.76 -10.59 -7.22
C CYS A 11 -0.10 -10.40 -5.86
N MET A 12 0.05 -9.15 -5.47
CA MET A 12 0.56 -8.76 -4.16
C MET A 12 -0.12 -7.45 -3.76
N PRO A 13 -0.95 -7.42 -2.72
CA PRO A 13 -1.49 -6.18 -2.21
C PRO A 13 -0.36 -5.45 -1.48
N LEU A 14 -0.24 -4.15 -1.73
CA LEU A 14 0.83 -3.31 -1.16
C LEU A 14 0.33 -2.56 0.07
N LEU A 15 -0.88 -2.02 0.00
CA LEU A 15 -1.48 -1.21 1.04
C LEU A 15 -2.97 -1.57 1.14
N GLY A 16 -3.46 -1.78 2.35
CA GLY A 16 -4.86 -2.15 2.60
C GLY A 16 -5.12 -2.44 4.07
N PHE A 17 -6.30 -2.94 4.41
CA PHE A 17 -6.67 -3.22 5.80
C PHE A 17 -6.72 -4.72 6.07
N ASN A 18 -6.38 -5.12 7.30
CA ASN A 18 -6.61 -6.50 7.78
C ASN A 18 -8.03 -6.68 8.34
N SER A 19 -8.34 -7.88 8.85
CA SER A 19 -9.64 -8.23 9.45
C SER A 19 -10.06 -7.35 10.63
N SER A 20 -9.09 -6.77 11.33
CA SER A 20 -9.30 -5.89 12.48
C SER A 20 -9.42 -4.41 12.11
N GLY A 21 -9.41 -4.08 10.81
CA GLY A 21 -9.46 -2.69 10.33
C GLY A 21 -8.16 -1.91 10.53
N ILE A 22 -7.03 -2.61 10.74
CA ILE A 22 -5.71 -1.97 10.83
C ILE A 22 -5.12 -1.84 9.43
N LEU A 23 -4.64 -0.65 9.09
CA LEU A 23 -3.93 -0.41 7.84
C LEU A 23 -2.58 -1.14 7.87
N ILE A 24 -2.35 -1.94 6.84
CA ILE A 24 -1.13 -2.69 6.60
C ILE A 24 -0.46 -2.13 5.35
N ALA A 25 0.80 -1.72 5.50
CA ALA A 25 1.72 -1.54 4.39
C ALA A 25 2.61 -2.79 4.29
N GLN A 26 2.73 -3.39 3.12
CA GLN A 26 3.54 -4.59 2.92
C GLN A 26 4.23 -4.61 1.55
N SER A 27 5.35 -5.33 1.48
CA SER A 27 6.09 -5.60 0.24
C SER A 27 6.98 -6.82 0.44
N SER A 28 6.72 -7.90 -0.31
CA SER A 28 7.36 -9.20 -0.04
C SER A 28 7.18 -9.58 1.45
N SER A 29 8.18 -10.17 2.11
CA SER A 29 8.11 -10.51 3.53
C SER A 29 8.05 -9.31 4.49
N LEU A 30 8.15 -8.07 4.01
CA LEU A 30 8.09 -6.88 4.86
C LEU A 30 6.64 -6.45 5.09
N MET A 31 6.34 -6.10 6.34
CA MET A 31 5.04 -5.62 6.77
C MET A 31 5.21 -4.54 7.85
N ILE A 32 4.36 -3.52 7.78
CA ILE A 32 4.16 -2.51 8.83
C ILE A 32 2.66 -2.45 9.11
N ALA A 33 2.27 -2.63 10.36
CA ALA A 33 0.93 -2.34 10.84
C ALA A 33 0.89 -0.91 11.38
N ALA A 34 -0.04 -0.10 10.86
CA ALA A 34 -0.24 1.28 11.27
C ALA A 34 -1.01 1.36 12.61
N PRO A 35 -1.08 2.54 13.26
CA PRO A 35 -2.01 2.75 14.37
C PRO A 35 -3.45 2.80 13.85
N THR A 36 -4.41 2.86 14.78
CA THR A 36 -5.80 3.17 14.43
C THR A 36 -5.95 4.65 14.06
N PHE A 37 -6.83 4.93 13.10
CA PHE A 37 -7.13 6.29 12.66
C PHE A 37 -8.48 6.75 13.20
N PRO A 38 -8.64 8.04 13.52
CA PRO A 38 -9.96 8.59 13.80
C PRO A 38 -10.84 8.48 12.55
N LEU A 39 -12.10 8.07 12.75
CA LEU A 39 -13.08 8.02 11.67
C LEU A 39 -13.46 9.43 11.22
N ASN A 40 -13.81 9.57 9.94
CA ASN A 40 -14.26 10.81 9.32
C ASN A 40 -13.23 11.96 9.36
N VAL A 41 -11.93 11.63 9.37
CA VAL A 41 -10.83 12.59 9.29
C VAL A 41 -9.91 12.21 8.13
N TRP A 42 -9.63 13.16 7.24
CA TRP A 42 -8.66 12.96 6.17
C TRP A 42 -7.28 12.66 6.76
N THR A 43 -6.69 11.56 6.31
CA THR A 43 -5.35 11.14 6.72
C THR A 43 -4.53 10.90 5.46
N HIS A 44 -3.41 11.61 5.33
CA HIS A 44 -2.48 11.36 4.25
C HIS A 44 -1.63 10.13 4.59
N ILE A 45 -1.62 9.14 3.68
CA ILE A 45 -0.84 7.92 3.80
C ILE A 45 0.11 7.81 2.62
N ALA A 46 1.39 7.58 2.89
CA ALA A 46 2.36 7.24 1.85
C ALA A 46 3.16 6.00 2.23
N GLN A 47 3.30 5.08 1.27
CA GLN A 47 4.18 3.93 1.35
C GLN A 47 5.31 4.11 0.34
N THR A 48 6.55 3.92 0.78
CA THR A 48 7.71 3.85 -0.13
C THR A 48 8.50 2.59 0.15
N PHE A 49 9.23 2.09 -0.84
CA PHE A 49 10.16 1.00 -0.62
C PHE A 49 11.35 1.07 -1.59
N SER A 50 12.51 0.66 -1.12
CA SER A 50 13.71 0.44 -1.96
C SER A 50 14.60 -0.62 -1.33
N ILE A 51 15.51 -1.20 -2.11
CA ILE A 51 16.47 -2.20 -1.62
C ILE A 51 17.33 -1.61 -0.47
N GLN A 52 17.64 -0.32 -0.52
CA GLN A 52 18.50 0.35 0.46
C GLN A 52 17.75 0.74 1.74
N SER A 53 16.49 1.16 1.64
CA SER A 53 15.73 1.70 2.78
C SER A 53 14.70 0.72 3.37
N GLY A 54 14.48 -0.42 2.74
CA GLY A 54 13.40 -1.34 3.10
C GLY A 54 12.04 -0.78 2.73
N LEU A 55 11.02 -1.12 3.52
CA LEU A 55 9.65 -0.61 3.40
C LEU A 55 9.45 0.52 4.43
N GLN A 56 8.87 1.63 4.01
CA GLN A 56 8.59 2.77 4.88
C GLN A 56 7.13 3.20 4.76
N LEU A 57 6.51 3.48 5.91
CA LEU A 57 5.16 4.02 6.01
C LEU A 57 5.22 5.42 6.61
N TYR A 58 4.51 6.35 5.98
CA TYR A 58 4.36 7.74 6.39
C TYR A 58 2.90 8.06 6.64
N ILE A 59 2.63 8.83 7.69
CA ILE A 59 1.30 9.27 8.10
C ILE A 59 1.36 10.78 8.29
N ASN A 60 0.48 11.52 7.60
CA ASN A 60 0.42 12.99 7.64
C ASN A 60 1.80 13.64 7.45
N GLY A 61 2.51 13.22 6.38
CA GLY A 61 3.82 13.75 6.02
C GLY A 61 5.00 13.24 6.83
N THR A 62 4.75 12.56 7.95
CA THR A 62 5.80 12.14 8.90
C THR A 62 6.09 10.66 8.75
N LEU A 63 7.38 10.28 8.79
CA LEU A 63 7.78 8.87 8.81
C LEU A 63 7.24 8.21 10.09
N TYR A 64 6.38 7.21 9.93
CA TYR A 64 5.84 6.43 11.05
C TYR A 64 6.78 5.28 11.42
N GLN A 65 7.15 4.45 10.43
CA GLN A 65 7.99 3.28 10.68
C GLN A 65 8.74 2.85 9.42
N THR A 66 9.89 2.20 9.64
CA THR A 66 10.67 1.48 8.61
C THR A 66 10.74 -0.01 8.97
N ALA A 67 10.43 -0.88 8.03
CA ALA A 67 10.72 -2.31 8.09
C ALA A 67 11.94 -2.60 7.20
N VAL A 68 13.02 -3.05 7.82
CA VAL A 68 14.31 -3.29 7.15
C VAL A 68 14.31 -4.68 6.51
N GLY A 69 14.83 -4.76 5.29
CA GLY A 69 15.02 -5.99 4.54
C GLY A 69 14.83 -5.73 3.05
N THR A 70 14.78 -6.80 2.25
CA THR A 70 14.64 -6.67 0.80
C THR A 70 13.16 -6.61 0.43
N PRO A 71 12.64 -5.44 -0.01
CA PRO A 71 11.27 -5.37 -0.52
C PRO A 71 11.16 -6.16 -1.82
N MET A 72 9.94 -6.35 -2.31
CA MET A 72 9.71 -7.03 -3.58
C MET A 72 10.40 -6.30 -4.74
N THR A 73 11.12 -7.05 -5.56
CA THR A 73 11.49 -6.62 -6.91
C THR A 73 10.32 -6.95 -7.84
N PRO A 74 9.68 -5.96 -8.49
CA PRO A 74 8.62 -6.24 -9.45
C PRO A 74 9.14 -7.20 -10.54
N PRO A 75 8.32 -8.17 -11.00
CA PRO A 75 8.70 -9.01 -12.14
C PRO A 75 8.98 -8.13 -13.37
N TYR A 76 9.84 -8.61 -14.28
CA TYR A 76 10.22 -7.92 -15.53
C TYR A 76 9.08 -7.89 -16.58
N GLN A 77 7.87 -7.55 -16.15
CA GLN A 77 6.68 -7.45 -16.98
C GLN A 77 5.81 -6.28 -16.51
N SER A 78 4.95 -5.80 -17.39
CA SER A 78 3.95 -4.79 -17.03
C SER A 78 2.98 -5.36 -16.00
N MET A 79 2.61 -4.54 -15.02
CA MET A 79 1.70 -4.91 -13.94
C MET A 79 0.56 -3.93 -13.83
N TYR A 80 -0.59 -4.42 -13.39
CA TYR A 80 -1.75 -3.61 -13.07
C TYR A 80 -1.73 -3.20 -11.59
N VAL A 81 -2.03 -1.93 -11.33
CA VAL A 81 -2.32 -1.41 -10.00
C VAL A 81 -3.84 -1.23 -9.90
N SER A 82 -4.46 -2.02 -9.02
CA SER A 82 -5.90 -1.90 -8.72
C SER A 82 -6.07 -1.19 -7.38
N ILE A 83 -7.02 -0.27 -7.29
CA ILE A 83 -7.23 0.61 -6.13
C ILE A 83 -8.68 0.53 -5.74
N ALA A 84 -8.93 0.39 -4.43
CA ALA A 84 -10.24 0.10 -3.88
C ALA A 84 -10.95 -1.05 -4.62
N SER A 85 -10.18 -2.02 -5.17
CA SER A 85 -10.71 -3.00 -6.11
C SER A 85 -11.75 -3.88 -5.42
N PRO A 86 -13.04 -3.72 -5.75
CA PRO A 86 -14.00 -4.72 -5.35
C PRO A 86 -13.64 -6.01 -6.09
N GLN A 87 -14.00 -7.15 -5.52
CA GLN A 87 -13.77 -8.48 -6.08
C GLN A 87 -14.48 -8.58 -7.45
N MET A 88 -13.84 -8.15 -8.54
CA MET A 88 -14.40 -8.29 -9.88
C MET A 88 -14.27 -9.75 -10.29
N GLY A 89 -15.38 -10.51 -10.20
CA GLY A 89 -15.44 -11.90 -10.65
C GLY A 89 -15.20 -12.96 -9.56
N GLY A 90 -15.19 -12.60 -8.28
CA GLY A 90 -15.11 -13.56 -7.16
C GLY A 90 -13.70 -14.06 -6.81
N SER A 91 -12.71 -13.82 -7.67
CA SER A 91 -11.30 -14.02 -7.35
C SER A 91 -10.76 -12.82 -6.55
N SER A 92 -10.04 -13.09 -5.47
CA SER A 92 -9.41 -12.05 -4.65
C SER A 92 -7.91 -12.28 -4.50
N CYS A 93 -7.16 -11.18 -4.51
CA CYS A 93 -5.74 -11.25 -4.18
C CYS A 93 -5.55 -11.46 -2.67
N MET A 94 -5.54 -12.72 -2.25
CA MET A 94 -5.33 -13.10 -0.86
C MET A 94 -3.85 -13.37 -0.61
N TRP A 95 -3.11 -12.34 -0.21
CA TRP A 95 -1.70 -12.50 0.12
C TRP A 95 -1.24 -11.55 1.22
N GLY A 96 -0.45 -12.08 2.16
CA GLY A 96 0.02 -11.34 3.32
C GLY A 96 -1.10 -11.10 4.34
N ALA A 97 -1.07 -9.94 5.00
CA ALA A 97 -2.02 -9.60 6.08
C ALA A 97 -3.18 -8.69 5.62
N ILE A 98 -3.23 -8.33 4.35
CA ILE A 98 -4.29 -7.48 3.79
C ILE A 98 -5.47 -8.36 3.37
N GLU A 99 -6.67 -8.01 3.83
CA GLU A 99 -7.90 -8.66 3.41
C GLU A 99 -8.45 -8.05 2.11
N SER A 100 -9.06 -8.91 1.29
CA SER A 100 -9.79 -8.46 0.11
C SER A 100 -11.23 -8.11 0.48
N ARG A 101 -11.43 -6.87 0.92
CA ARG A 101 -12.74 -6.28 1.18
C ARG A 101 -12.91 -4.95 0.46
N SER A 102 -14.16 -4.53 0.31
CA SER A 102 -14.47 -3.20 -0.20
C SER A 102 -13.99 -2.14 0.81
N TYR A 103 -13.35 -1.10 0.30
CA TYR A 103 -12.98 0.05 1.11
C TYR A 103 -14.21 0.97 1.28
N ALA A 104 -14.54 1.28 2.53
CA ALA A 104 -15.65 2.17 2.89
C ALA A 104 -15.12 3.53 3.35
N GLY A 105 -14.73 4.37 2.40
CA GLY A 105 -14.20 5.70 2.64
C GLY A 105 -14.00 6.47 1.33
N ALA A 106 -13.41 7.65 1.42
CA ALA A 106 -13.04 8.46 0.27
C ALA A 106 -11.52 8.40 0.05
N VAL A 107 -11.10 8.42 -1.22
CA VAL A 107 -9.70 8.55 -1.62
C VAL A 107 -9.61 9.79 -2.50
N ASP A 108 -8.63 10.63 -2.23
CA ASP A 108 -8.35 11.82 -3.03
C ASP A 108 -6.83 11.93 -3.27
N GLU A 109 -6.44 12.67 -4.30
CA GLU A 109 -5.05 13.05 -4.57
C GLU A 109 -4.07 11.86 -4.70
N LEU A 110 -4.58 10.75 -5.25
CA LEU A 110 -3.84 9.52 -5.48
C LEU A 110 -2.66 9.73 -6.44
N ARG A 111 -1.47 9.32 -6.01
CA ARG A 111 -0.23 9.36 -6.81
C ARG A 111 0.52 8.04 -6.73
N ILE A 112 1.15 7.64 -7.84
CA ILE A 112 2.02 6.47 -7.93
C ILE A 112 3.34 6.91 -8.58
N TYR A 113 4.45 6.52 -7.97
CA TYR A 113 5.80 6.86 -8.45
C TYR A 113 6.56 5.59 -8.83
N ASN A 114 7.37 5.68 -9.88
CA ASN A 114 8.29 4.62 -10.32
C ASN A 114 9.66 4.68 -9.60
N ARG A 115 9.77 5.53 -8.58
CA ARG A 115 10.96 5.68 -7.73
C ARG A 115 10.53 5.87 -6.28
N GLN A 116 11.46 5.65 -5.38
CA GLN A 116 11.29 6.10 -4.00
C GLN A 116 11.26 7.64 -3.97
N ILE A 117 10.19 8.19 -3.39
CA ILE A 117 10.10 9.60 -3.03
C ILE A 117 10.67 9.81 -1.63
N THR A 118 11.27 10.97 -1.41
CA THR A 118 11.95 11.31 -0.16
C THR A 118 10.98 11.79 0.91
N THR A 119 11.42 11.78 2.18
CA THR A 119 10.67 12.36 3.30
C THR A 119 10.28 13.81 3.05
N ALA A 120 11.17 14.61 2.45
CA ALA A 120 10.89 16.02 2.15
C ALA A 120 9.80 16.17 1.08
N GLU A 121 9.83 15.33 0.03
CA GLU A 121 8.79 15.30 -1.00
C GLU A 121 7.44 14.89 -0.39
N ILE A 122 7.43 13.85 0.45
CA ILE A 122 6.22 13.39 1.15
C ILE A 122 5.63 14.50 2.03
N ALA A 123 6.46 15.18 2.81
CA ALA A 123 6.01 16.29 3.64
C ALA A 123 5.33 17.40 2.80
N SER A 124 5.90 17.72 1.64
CA SER A 124 5.36 18.76 0.73
C SER A 124 4.03 18.43 0.07
N ILE A 125 3.68 17.14 -0.08
CA ILE A 125 2.42 16.69 -0.69
C ILE A 125 1.36 16.27 0.34
N SER A 126 1.72 16.27 1.62
CA SER A 126 0.84 15.82 2.72
C SER A 126 0.05 16.93 3.39
N SER A 127 0.36 18.19 3.07
CA SER A 127 -0.24 19.40 3.63
C SER A 127 -1.56 19.78 2.97
#